data_AF-A0AAV7JIR4-F1
#
_entry.id   AF-A0AAV7JIR4-F1
#
_cell.length_a   1.000
_cell.length_b   1.000
_cell.length_c   1.000
_cell.angle_alpha   90.00
_cell.angle_beta   90.00
_cell.angle_gamma   90.00
#
_symmetry.space_group_name_H-M   'P 1'
#
loop_
_entity.id
_entity.type
_entity.pdbx_description
1 polymer ?
#
loop_
_entity_poly.entity_id
_entity_poly.type
_entity_poly.pdbx_seq_one_letter_code
_entity_poly.pdbx_strand_id
1 'polypeptide(L)'
;MKNLSKTRWIGRAESIRAVWISYEIVIDTLDDINNFEGGDRDARRTSVNLLDRIKSFEFYLSLLFMKNIMYKTKIVVLEVQEIDQDILASLDVMRHTRDAMLRIREDNVGLDGIISAAADKCKSVGIDVDYEFLKKHLRRKLPIRFHENTENASAPAPLFNQHYRQEMVKVVDRLVSDMEEVNEYLTNIVLPVTILLPNNIAKCTMQQVEKLCATFPDDLNNPDALLAEIEMMGNDIEKSDAKNLREAAKCLLGYKRFYPTLAKAYQLALTIPVSVASNERSFSTLRLVKNYLRSTMKENRLDDLMIISSAKDILDNLDLDNLAGSWFICKTRKIKILNKDSFLELNKP
;
A
#
# COMPACT_ATOMS: atom_id res chain seq x y z
N MET A 1 -6.66 24.28 1.92
CA MET A 1 -5.97 23.05 1.48
C MET A 1 -7.02 22.02 1.06
N LYS A 2 -6.87 21.37 -0.12
CA LYS A 2 -7.68 20.18 -0.45
C LYS A 2 -7.52 19.18 0.70
N ASN A 3 -8.62 18.61 1.20
CA ASN A 3 -8.55 17.56 2.22
C ASN A 3 -7.68 16.40 1.69
N LEU A 4 -6.52 16.17 2.31
CA LEU A 4 -5.71 14.99 2.00
C LEU A 4 -6.55 13.75 2.30
N SER A 5 -6.72 12.87 1.31
CA SER A 5 -7.12 11.51 1.62
C SER A 5 -6.02 10.89 2.48
N LYS A 6 -6.35 10.46 3.70
CA LYS A 6 -5.38 9.77 4.59
C LYS A 6 -4.85 8.47 3.95
N THR A 7 -5.62 7.90 3.03
CA THR A 7 -5.39 6.59 2.39
C THR A 7 -4.58 6.66 1.10
N ARG A 8 -4.71 7.71 0.26
CA ARG A 8 -3.97 7.75 -1.02
C ARG A 8 -2.63 8.45 -0.90
N TRP A 9 -1.58 7.66 -1.07
CA TRP A 9 -0.19 8.14 -1.13
C TRP A 9 0.04 9.19 -2.23
N ILE A 10 -0.70 9.13 -3.34
CA ILE A 10 -0.63 10.10 -4.46
C ILE A 10 -0.87 11.55 -3.99
N GLY A 11 -1.82 11.76 -3.07
CA GLY A 11 -2.13 13.11 -2.55
C GLY A 11 -0.96 13.72 -1.78
N ARG A 12 -0.01 12.91 -1.31
CA ARG A 12 1.16 13.37 -0.56
C ARG A 12 2.19 14.06 -1.46
N ALA A 13 2.33 13.66 -2.73
CA ALA A 13 3.26 14.31 -3.67
C ALA A 13 2.86 15.76 -3.99
N GLU A 14 1.55 16.00 -4.18
CA GLU A 14 1.01 17.35 -4.37
C GLU A 14 1.13 18.19 -3.10
N SER A 15 0.93 17.57 -1.94
CA SER A 15 1.07 18.23 -0.64
C SER A 15 2.51 18.66 -0.37
N ILE A 16 3.48 17.79 -0.65
CA ILE A 16 4.91 18.11 -0.52
C ILE A 16 5.31 19.25 -1.46
N ARG A 17 4.79 19.26 -2.69
CA ARG A 17 4.99 20.39 -3.61
C ARG A 17 4.37 21.68 -3.08
N ALA A 18 3.15 21.62 -2.54
CA ALA A 18 2.49 22.80 -1.98
C ALA A 18 3.32 23.38 -0.83
N VAL A 19 3.72 22.54 0.13
CA VAL A 19 4.58 22.94 1.27
C VAL A 19 5.91 23.51 0.80
N TRP A 20 6.52 22.92 -0.23
CA TRP A 20 7.77 23.44 -0.80
C TRP A 20 7.61 24.83 -1.40
N ILE A 21 6.57 25.05 -2.21
CA ILE A 21 6.32 26.34 -2.87
C ILE A 21 5.99 27.42 -1.84
N SER A 22 5.17 27.08 -0.86
CA SER A 22 4.74 28.01 0.18
C SER A 22 5.65 27.99 1.41
N TYR A 23 6.86 27.42 1.35
CA TYR A 23 7.66 27.18 2.56
C TYR A 23 7.97 28.47 3.33
N GLU A 24 8.43 29.50 2.62
CA GLU A 24 8.76 30.81 3.22
C GLU A 24 7.50 31.52 3.72
N ILE A 25 6.43 31.51 2.92
CA ILE A 25 5.12 32.08 3.30
C ILE A 25 4.56 31.39 4.56
N VAL A 26 4.74 30.07 4.70
CA VAL A 26 4.30 29.33 5.88
C VAL A 26 5.10 29.75 7.12
N ILE A 27 6.39 30.03 6.98
CA ILE A 27 7.20 30.55 8.08
C ILE A 27 6.71 31.94 8.49
N ASP A 28 6.57 32.86 7.52
CA ASP A 28 6.15 34.24 7.78
C ASP A 28 4.77 34.29 8.44
N THR A 29 3.82 33.51 7.93
CA THR A 29 2.46 33.44 8.51
C THR A 29 2.46 32.86 9.93
N LEU A 30 3.34 31.91 10.25
CA LEU A 30 3.47 31.38 11.61
C LEU A 30 4.12 32.40 12.56
N ASP A 31 5.10 33.17 12.09
CA ASP A 31 5.71 34.28 12.82
C ASP A 31 4.67 35.40 13.07
N ASP A 32 3.82 35.74 12.09
CA ASP A 32 2.72 36.69 12.25
C ASP A 32 1.69 36.24 13.29
N ILE A 33 1.30 34.97 13.27
CA ILE A 33 0.35 34.40 14.25
C ILE A 33 0.95 34.46 15.68
N ASN A 34 2.27 34.26 15.81
CA ASN A 34 2.95 34.33 17.09
C ASN A 34 2.97 35.77 17.66
N ASN A 35 3.16 36.76 16.79
CA ASN A 35 3.24 38.17 17.16
C ASN A 35 1.87 38.88 17.26
N PHE A 36 0.79 38.27 16.78
CA PHE A 36 -0.54 38.88 16.76
C PHE A 36 -1.13 39.04 18.17
N GLU A 37 -1.13 40.27 18.72
CA GLU A 37 -1.74 40.64 20.01
C GLU A 37 -3.29 40.60 19.92
N GLY A 38 -3.91 39.54 20.47
CA GLY A 38 -5.37 39.30 20.41
C GLY A 38 -5.78 37.88 20.00
N GLY A 39 -4.83 37.06 19.55
CA GLY A 39 -5.08 35.68 19.12
C GLY A 39 -5.33 34.69 20.26
N ASP A 40 -6.01 33.59 19.93
CA ASP A 40 -6.21 32.47 20.84
C ASP A 40 -4.88 31.89 21.34
N ARG A 41 -4.78 31.63 22.65
CA ARG A 41 -3.56 31.14 23.30
C ARG A 41 -3.17 29.77 22.75
N ASP A 42 -4.16 28.92 22.48
CA ASP A 42 -3.90 27.59 21.94
C ASP A 42 -3.40 27.67 20.49
N ALA A 43 -3.93 28.60 19.69
CA ALA A 43 -3.45 28.85 18.33
C ALA A 43 -1.99 29.33 18.33
N ARG A 44 -1.62 30.27 19.21
CA ARG A 44 -0.22 30.74 19.35
C ARG A 44 0.73 29.64 19.82
N ARG A 45 0.34 28.85 20.82
CA ARG A 45 1.16 27.72 21.26
C ARG A 45 1.36 26.70 20.14
N THR A 46 0.32 26.45 19.35
CA THR A 46 0.41 25.52 18.22
C THR A 46 1.31 26.08 17.12
N SER A 47 1.25 27.39 16.83
CA SER A 47 2.10 28.02 15.82
C SER A 47 3.58 27.97 16.20
N VAL A 48 3.94 28.26 17.46
CA VAL A 48 5.32 28.14 17.96
C VAL A 48 5.87 26.73 17.76
N ASN A 49 5.11 25.70 18.19
CA ASN A 49 5.53 24.31 18.02
C ASN A 49 5.69 23.89 16.56
N LEU A 50 4.83 24.40 15.66
CA LEU A 50 4.94 24.12 14.23
C LEU A 50 6.14 24.82 13.61
N LEU A 51 6.41 26.06 14.02
CA LEU A 51 7.54 26.85 13.56
C LEU A 51 8.87 26.21 13.95
N ASP A 52 9.00 25.75 15.20
CA ASP A 52 10.19 25.01 15.67
C ASP A 52 10.42 23.73 14.82
N ARG A 53 9.35 23.02 14.46
CA ARG A 53 9.44 21.82 13.63
C ARG A 53 9.79 22.13 12.18
N ILE A 54 9.17 23.14 11.58
CA ILE A 54 9.38 23.50 10.16
C ILE A 54 10.78 24.09 9.95
N LYS A 55 11.31 24.83 10.93
CA LYS A 55 12.68 25.36 10.90
C LYS A 55 13.74 24.29 11.21
N SER A 56 13.37 23.11 11.72
CA SER A 56 14.33 22.04 12.01
C SER A 56 15.04 21.50 10.76
N PHE A 57 16.32 21.16 10.90
CA PHE A 57 17.12 20.57 9.82
C PHE A 57 16.51 19.28 9.27
N GLU A 58 16.08 18.38 10.15
CA GLU A 58 15.47 17.09 9.77
C GLU A 58 14.21 17.26 8.91
N PHE A 59 13.38 18.26 9.21
CA PHE A 59 12.18 18.53 8.42
C PHE A 59 12.53 19.02 7.02
N TYR A 60 13.44 19.99 6.91
CA TYR A 60 13.83 20.54 5.62
C TYR A 60 14.58 19.50 4.76
N LEU A 61 15.46 18.70 5.37
CA LEU A 61 16.12 17.58 4.74
C LEU A 61 15.12 16.55 4.21
N SER A 62 14.14 16.16 5.03
CA SER A 62 13.09 15.23 4.64
C SER A 62 12.24 15.80 3.50
N LEU A 63 11.93 17.10 3.53
CA LEU A 63 11.16 17.78 2.49
C LEU A 63 11.90 17.76 1.14
N LEU A 64 13.19 18.10 1.14
CA LEU A 64 14.06 18.06 -0.04
C LEU A 64 14.17 16.64 -0.62
N PHE A 65 14.44 15.68 0.24
CA PHE A 65 14.61 14.28 -0.15
C PHE A 65 13.31 13.69 -0.72
N MET A 66 12.19 13.89 -0.01
CA MET A 66 10.88 13.40 -0.45
C MET A 66 10.42 14.08 -1.74
N LYS A 67 10.76 15.36 -1.97
CA LYS A 67 10.46 16.03 -3.25
C LYS A 67 11.08 15.29 -4.46
N ASN A 68 12.27 14.73 -4.32
CA ASN A 68 12.94 13.97 -5.38
C ASN A 68 12.24 12.62 -5.69
N ILE A 69 11.80 11.93 -4.63
CA ILE A 69 11.27 10.56 -4.73
C ILE A 69 9.76 10.52 -5.05
N MET A 70 8.98 11.47 -4.52
CA MET A 70 7.52 11.40 -4.51
C MET A 70 6.89 11.50 -5.90
N TYR A 71 7.47 12.27 -6.81
CA TYR A 71 6.96 12.34 -8.18
C TYR A 71 7.27 11.08 -8.99
N LYS A 72 8.41 10.44 -8.74
CA LYS A 72 8.78 9.17 -9.39
C LYS A 72 7.82 8.06 -8.97
N THR A 73 7.56 7.96 -7.65
CA THR A 73 6.57 7.00 -7.13
C THR A 73 5.14 7.32 -7.53
N LYS A 74 4.77 8.61 -7.67
CA LYS A 74 3.44 9.00 -8.17
C LYS A 74 3.13 8.43 -9.56
N ILE A 75 4.12 8.39 -10.47
CA ILE A 75 3.93 7.84 -11.82
C ILE A 75 3.47 6.38 -11.76
N VAL A 76 4.18 5.55 -10.99
CA VAL A 76 3.83 4.12 -10.82
C VAL A 76 2.44 3.95 -10.23
N VAL A 77 2.12 4.70 -9.18
CA VAL A 77 0.82 4.55 -8.50
C VAL A 77 -0.33 4.99 -9.40
N LEU A 78 -0.14 6.02 -10.23
CA LEU A 78 -1.16 6.42 -11.20
C LEU A 78 -1.35 5.36 -12.27
N GLU A 79 -0.26 4.84 -12.82
CA GLU A 79 -0.29 3.77 -13.82
C GLU A 79 -1.06 2.58 -13.26
N VAL A 80 -0.55 1.90 -12.22
CA VAL A 80 -1.16 0.67 -11.66
C VAL A 80 -2.62 0.85 -11.18
N GLN A 81 -3.09 2.08 -10.99
CA GLN A 81 -4.47 2.38 -10.58
C GLN A 81 -5.42 2.75 -11.73
N GLU A 82 -4.97 2.89 -12.98
CA GLU A 82 -5.91 3.16 -14.07
C GLU A 82 -6.85 1.98 -14.32
N ILE A 83 -8.00 2.27 -14.94
CA ILE A 83 -9.08 1.29 -15.15
C ILE A 83 -8.76 0.37 -16.34
N ASP A 84 -8.11 0.91 -17.37
CA ASP A 84 -7.74 0.20 -18.61
C ASP A 84 -6.22 0.04 -18.67
N GLN A 85 -5.69 -0.87 -17.83
CA GLN A 85 -4.25 -1.04 -17.67
C GLN A 85 -3.64 -2.03 -18.68
N ASP A 86 -2.62 -1.57 -19.40
CA ASP A 86 -1.68 -2.45 -20.08
C ASP A 86 -0.61 -2.92 -19.08
N ILE A 87 -0.81 -4.15 -18.57
CA ILE A 87 0.05 -4.76 -17.57
C ILE A 87 1.53 -4.76 -17.97
N LEU A 88 1.85 -4.92 -19.26
CA LEU A 88 3.23 -4.91 -19.73
C LEU A 88 3.85 -3.52 -19.59
N ALA A 89 3.10 -2.47 -19.96
CA ALA A 89 3.52 -1.10 -19.75
C ALA A 89 3.68 -0.76 -18.26
N SER A 90 2.76 -1.24 -17.41
CA SER A 90 2.84 -1.04 -15.95
C SER A 90 4.10 -1.68 -15.36
N LEU A 91 4.45 -2.89 -15.80
CA LEU A 91 5.68 -3.59 -15.40
C LEU A 91 6.94 -2.82 -15.81
N ASP A 92 6.96 -2.27 -17.03
CA ASP A 92 8.06 -1.45 -17.51
C ASP A 92 8.20 -0.15 -16.71
N VAL A 93 7.09 0.55 -16.42
CA VAL A 93 7.08 1.76 -15.60
C VAL A 93 7.57 1.49 -14.18
N MET A 94 7.17 0.36 -13.59
CA MET A 94 7.67 -0.10 -12.30
C MET A 94 9.18 -0.36 -12.33
N ARG A 95 9.67 -1.07 -13.35
CA ARG A 95 11.09 -1.35 -13.55
C ARG A 95 11.91 -0.08 -13.69
N HIS A 96 11.48 0.86 -14.54
CA HIS A 96 12.14 2.14 -14.71
C HIS A 96 12.20 2.96 -13.42
N THR A 97 11.12 2.92 -12.62
CA THR A 97 11.06 3.65 -11.35
C THR A 97 11.96 3.01 -10.30
N ARG A 98 12.00 1.68 -10.21
CA ARG A 98 12.95 0.94 -9.37
C ARG A 98 14.39 1.29 -9.72
N ASP A 99 14.74 1.29 -11.00
CA ASP A 99 16.10 1.62 -11.44
C ASP A 99 16.46 3.07 -11.10
N ALA A 100 15.49 3.99 -11.19
CA ALA A 100 15.69 5.36 -10.73
C ALA A 100 15.92 5.45 -9.21
N MET A 101 15.26 4.61 -8.40
CA MET A 101 15.49 4.53 -6.96
C MET A 101 16.88 3.96 -6.64
N LEU A 102 17.30 2.90 -7.32
CA LEU A 102 18.64 2.32 -7.16
C LEU A 102 19.75 3.31 -7.53
N ARG A 103 19.56 4.12 -8.57
CA ARG A 103 20.49 5.22 -8.89
C ARG A 103 20.59 6.24 -7.77
N ILE A 104 19.48 6.61 -7.13
CA ILE A 104 19.49 7.53 -5.96
C ILE A 104 20.22 6.91 -4.78
N ARG A 105 20.08 5.59 -4.58
CA ARG A 105 20.76 4.85 -3.52
C ARG A 105 22.28 4.80 -3.72
N GLU A 106 22.73 4.61 -4.96
CA GLU A 106 24.15 4.51 -5.31
C GLU A 106 24.85 5.89 -5.39
N ASP A 107 24.09 6.95 -5.69
CA ASP A 107 24.61 8.32 -5.82
C ASP A 107 24.88 8.99 -4.47
N ASN A 108 26.00 8.58 -3.87
CA ASN A 108 26.52 9.15 -2.63
C ASN A 108 26.78 10.67 -2.72
N VAL A 109 27.20 11.17 -3.88
CA VAL A 109 27.52 12.59 -4.08
C VAL A 109 26.23 13.42 -4.14
N GLY A 110 25.21 12.93 -4.85
CA GLY A 110 23.90 13.55 -4.88
C GLY A 110 23.22 13.60 -3.51
N LEU A 111 23.31 12.52 -2.73
CA LEU A 111 22.80 12.48 -1.36
C LEU A 111 23.52 13.49 -0.45
N ASP A 112 24.85 13.57 -0.53
CA ASP A 112 25.62 14.58 0.21
C ASP A 112 25.27 16.01 -0.22
N GLY A 113 25.00 16.22 -1.51
CA GLY A 113 24.54 17.50 -2.04
C GLY A 113 23.18 17.94 -1.46
N ILE A 114 22.27 16.98 -1.21
CA ILE A 114 21.00 17.26 -0.55
C ILE A 114 21.23 17.64 0.92
N ILE A 115 22.13 16.94 1.60
CA ILE A 115 22.48 17.21 3.01
C ILE A 115 23.14 18.59 3.15
N SER A 116 24.08 18.94 2.27
CA SER A 116 24.75 20.24 2.29
C SER A 116 23.79 21.39 1.97
N ALA A 117 22.94 21.24 0.95
CA ALA A 117 21.90 22.23 0.62
C ALA A 117 20.92 22.44 1.79
N ALA A 118 20.59 21.39 2.52
CA ALA A 118 19.79 21.50 3.74
C ALA A 118 20.53 22.25 4.86
N ALA A 119 21.82 21.94 5.05
CA ALA A 119 22.64 22.57 6.07
C ALA A 119 22.83 24.07 5.80
N ASP A 120 23.04 24.46 4.53
CA ASP A 120 23.21 25.85 4.14
C ASP A 120 21.94 26.68 4.33
N LYS A 121 20.76 26.12 4.04
CA LYS A 121 19.48 26.80 4.35
C LYS A 121 19.29 26.96 5.85
N CYS A 122 19.60 25.95 6.67
CA CYS A 122 19.50 26.07 8.13
C CYS A 122 20.47 27.10 8.70
N LYS A 123 21.70 27.19 8.18
CA LYS A 123 22.64 28.27 8.54
C LYS A 123 22.08 29.66 8.22
N SER A 124 21.39 29.82 7.08
CA SER A 124 20.75 31.10 6.73
C SER A 124 19.62 31.51 7.69
N VAL A 125 19.00 30.53 8.37
CA VAL A 125 17.95 30.74 9.38
C VAL A 125 18.55 30.90 10.79
N GLY A 126 19.87 30.76 10.95
CA GLY A 126 20.59 30.90 12.23
C GLY A 126 20.62 29.63 13.07
N ILE A 127 20.37 28.45 12.47
CA ILE A 127 20.41 27.16 13.17
C ILE A 127 21.78 26.51 12.96
N ASP A 128 22.46 26.21 14.08
CA ASP A 128 23.70 25.43 14.08
C ASP A 128 23.37 23.94 14.02
N VAL A 129 23.48 23.41 12.82
CA VAL A 129 23.14 22.02 12.47
C VAL A 129 24.06 21.01 13.16
N ASP A 130 25.36 21.32 13.26
CA ASP A 130 26.34 20.43 13.87
C ASP A 130 26.12 20.34 15.39
N TYR A 131 25.82 21.46 16.03
CA TYR A 131 25.47 21.50 17.44
C TYR A 131 24.17 20.75 17.76
N GLU A 132 23.11 20.94 16.95
CA GLU A 132 21.84 20.22 17.13
C GLU A 132 22.00 18.70 16.96
N PHE A 133 22.77 18.28 15.94
CA PHE A 133 23.06 16.88 15.71
C PHE A 133 23.80 16.27 16.89
N LEU A 134 24.87 16.92 17.35
CA LEU A 134 25.62 16.44 18.50
C LEU A 134 24.71 16.31 19.71
N LYS A 135 23.92 17.35 20.06
CA LYS A 135 23.00 17.33 21.20
C LYS A 135 22.04 16.12 21.20
N LYS A 136 21.51 15.75 20.03
CA LYS A 136 20.58 14.61 19.88
C LYS A 136 21.28 13.25 19.88
N HIS A 137 22.50 13.17 19.35
CA HIS A 137 23.27 11.93 19.20
C HIS A 137 24.43 11.81 20.20
N LEU A 138 24.42 12.62 21.27
CA LEU A 138 25.39 12.58 22.36
C LEU A 138 25.43 11.18 22.97
N ARG A 139 26.65 10.63 23.08
CA ARG A 139 26.88 9.31 23.68
C ARG A 139 26.46 9.32 25.14
N ARG A 140 25.67 8.32 25.56
CA ARG A 140 25.49 8.04 26.98
C ARG A 140 26.75 7.31 27.47
N LYS A 141 27.60 8.00 28.24
CA LYS A 141 28.79 7.36 28.84
C LYS A 141 28.35 6.21 29.73
N LEU A 142 28.95 5.02 29.59
CA LEU A 142 28.70 3.92 30.49
C LEU A 142 29.18 4.28 31.91
N PRO A 143 28.48 3.84 32.97
CA PRO A 143 28.96 4.01 34.33
C PRO A 143 30.31 3.31 34.49
N ILE A 144 31.31 4.06 34.98
CA ILE A 144 32.72 3.63 35.14
C ILE A 144 32.85 2.34 35.97
N ARG A 145 31.86 2.02 36.81
CA ARG A 145 31.84 0.83 37.66
C ARG A 145 31.85 -0.50 36.90
N PHE A 146 31.47 -0.54 35.62
CA PHE A 146 31.29 -1.79 34.87
C PHE A 146 32.38 -2.09 33.85
N HIS A 147 33.25 -1.14 33.48
CA HIS A 147 34.33 -1.35 32.49
C HIS A 147 35.50 -0.36 32.68
N GLU A 148 36.74 -0.85 32.62
CA GLU A 148 37.97 -0.04 32.71
C GLU A 148 38.24 0.80 31.44
N ASN A 149 37.73 0.36 30.27
CA ASN A 149 37.89 1.06 28.98
C ASN A 149 36.54 1.60 28.47
N THR A 150 35.96 2.56 29.20
CA THR A 150 34.68 3.21 28.83
C THR A 150 34.73 3.97 27.50
N GLU A 151 35.92 4.36 27.02
CA GLU A 151 36.09 5.11 25.77
C GLU A 151 36.07 4.23 24.50
N ASN A 152 36.52 2.96 24.60
CA ASN A 152 36.65 2.04 23.46
C ASN A 152 35.47 1.07 23.30
N ALA A 153 34.62 0.92 24.31
CA ALA A 153 33.51 -0.03 24.32
C ALA A 153 32.26 0.46 23.55
N SER A 154 32.25 1.69 23.04
CA SER A 154 31.13 2.29 22.33
C SER A 154 31.51 2.56 20.87
N ALA A 155 30.69 2.07 19.92
CA ALA A 155 30.88 2.33 18.49
C ALA A 155 31.05 3.84 18.23
N PRO A 156 31.87 4.25 17.24
CA PRO A 156 32.05 5.66 16.90
C PRO A 156 30.69 6.33 16.66
N ALA A 157 30.50 7.53 17.20
CA ALA A 157 29.33 8.35 16.85
C ALA A 157 29.31 8.50 15.32
N PRO A 158 28.18 8.22 14.65
CA PRO A 158 28.13 8.28 13.20
C PRO A 158 28.46 9.70 12.74
N LEU A 159 29.28 9.83 11.69
CA LEU A 159 29.51 11.15 11.10
C LEU A 159 28.17 11.73 10.66
N PHE A 160 28.00 13.04 10.82
CA PHE A 160 26.77 13.78 10.49
C PHE A 160 26.19 13.35 9.12
N ASN A 161 26.98 13.46 8.05
CA ASN A 161 26.56 13.07 6.70
C ASN A 161 26.25 11.56 6.59
N GLN A 162 27.02 10.71 7.27
CA GLN A 162 26.84 9.27 7.22
C GLN A 162 25.52 8.84 7.87
N HIS A 163 25.15 9.44 8.99
CA HIS A 163 23.88 9.15 9.67
C HIS A 163 22.68 9.44 8.76
N TYR A 164 22.61 10.67 8.24
CA TYR A 164 21.49 11.08 7.39
C TYR A 164 21.46 10.33 6.06
N ARG A 165 22.62 9.99 5.49
CA ARG A 165 22.68 9.12 4.32
C ARG A 165 22.09 7.75 4.60
N GLN A 166 22.44 7.12 5.73
CA GLN A 166 21.87 5.83 6.11
C GLN A 166 20.35 5.90 6.27
N GLU A 167 19.83 6.96 6.89
CA GLU A 167 18.38 7.15 7.03
C GLU A 167 17.69 7.33 5.67
N MET A 168 18.27 8.11 4.75
CA MET A 168 17.73 8.24 3.39
C MET A 168 17.74 6.92 2.63
N VAL A 169 18.85 6.17 2.68
CA VAL A 169 18.98 4.87 2.01
C VAL A 169 17.95 3.88 2.53
N LYS A 170 17.67 3.83 3.83
CA LYS A 170 16.61 2.98 4.40
C LYS A 170 15.23 3.27 3.78
N VAL A 171 14.92 4.54 3.51
CA VAL A 171 13.66 4.93 2.86
C VAL A 171 13.63 4.43 1.41
N VAL A 172 14.74 4.58 0.67
CA VAL A 172 14.84 4.06 -0.70
C VAL A 172 14.73 2.54 -0.72
N ASP A 173 15.46 1.84 0.15
CA ASP A 173 15.45 0.38 0.26
C ASP A 173 14.04 -0.15 0.55
N ARG A 174 13.30 0.52 1.43
CA ARG A 174 11.90 0.16 1.70
C ARG A 174 11.04 0.31 0.45
N LEU A 175 11.15 1.41 -0.27
CA LEU A 175 10.38 1.65 -1.50
C LEU A 175 10.73 0.65 -2.60
N VAL A 176 12.01 0.30 -2.76
CA VAL A 176 12.46 -0.72 -3.72
C VAL A 176 11.89 -2.07 -3.35
N SER A 177 11.98 -2.48 -2.08
CA SER A 177 11.41 -3.74 -1.59
C SER A 177 9.90 -3.81 -1.82
N ASP A 178 9.16 -2.74 -1.56
CA ASP A 178 7.72 -2.69 -1.79
C ASP A 178 7.39 -2.78 -3.30
N MET A 179 8.21 -2.18 -4.17
CA MET A 179 8.04 -2.29 -5.64
C MET A 179 8.37 -3.70 -6.15
N GLU A 180 9.37 -4.37 -5.58
CA GLU A 180 9.74 -5.73 -5.94
C GLU A 180 8.66 -6.75 -5.55
N GLU A 181 8.05 -6.60 -4.38
CA GLU A 181 6.93 -7.43 -3.93
C GLU A 181 5.74 -7.33 -4.90
N VAL A 182 5.38 -6.12 -5.32
CA VAL A 182 4.30 -5.92 -6.30
C VAL A 182 4.70 -6.47 -7.67
N ASN A 183 5.96 -6.30 -8.08
CA ASN A 183 6.45 -6.80 -9.37
C ASN A 183 6.43 -8.34 -9.42
N GLU A 184 6.81 -9.00 -8.32
CA GLU A 184 6.74 -10.45 -8.20
C GLU A 184 5.29 -10.94 -8.28
N TYR A 185 4.37 -10.27 -7.58
CA TYR A 185 2.93 -10.57 -7.66
C TYR A 185 2.40 -10.45 -9.10
N LEU A 186 2.69 -9.33 -9.78
CA LEU A 186 2.24 -9.11 -11.16
C LEU A 186 2.89 -10.09 -12.14
N THR A 187 4.17 -10.40 -11.96
CA THR A 187 4.89 -11.33 -12.84
C THR A 187 4.40 -12.76 -12.67
N ASN A 188 4.17 -13.21 -11.44
CA ASN A 188 3.80 -14.61 -11.17
C ASN A 188 2.34 -14.90 -11.51
N ILE A 189 1.42 -13.97 -11.25
CA ILE A 189 -0.03 -14.21 -11.40
C ILE A 189 -0.57 -13.61 -12.70
N VAL A 190 -0.18 -12.38 -13.02
CA VAL A 190 -0.83 -11.63 -14.10
C VAL A 190 -0.17 -11.88 -15.45
N LEU A 191 1.16 -12.02 -15.51
CA LEU A 191 1.86 -12.28 -16.77
C LEU A 191 1.39 -13.57 -17.47
N PRO A 192 1.20 -14.72 -16.79
CA PRO A 192 0.65 -15.92 -17.43
C PRO A 192 -0.76 -15.69 -17.99
N VAL A 193 -1.55 -14.80 -17.40
CA VAL A 193 -2.91 -14.49 -17.83
C VAL A 193 -2.94 -13.61 -19.09
N THR A 194 -1.88 -12.86 -19.38
CA THR A 194 -1.77 -12.02 -20.59
C THR A 194 -1.80 -12.83 -21.90
N ILE A 195 -1.59 -14.14 -21.82
CA ILE A 195 -1.78 -15.10 -22.93
C ILE A 195 -3.20 -15.05 -23.49
N LEU A 196 -4.20 -14.85 -22.61
CA LEU A 196 -5.62 -14.82 -22.98
C LEU A 196 -6.06 -13.52 -23.66
N LEU A 197 -5.14 -12.56 -23.83
CA LEU A 197 -5.41 -11.34 -24.58
C LEU A 197 -5.65 -11.67 -26.07
N PRO A 198 -6.61 -11.00 -26.73
CA PRO A 198 -6.95 -11.26 -28.14
C PRO A 198 -5.75 -11.26 -29.08
N ASN A 199 -4.78 -10.36 -28.86
CA ASN A 199 -3.58 -10.20 -29.69
C ASN A 199 -2.51 -11.28 -29.47
N ASN A 200 -2.55 -11.98 -28.33
CA ASN A 200 -1.52 -12.93 -27.92
C ASN A 200 -1.99 -14.39 -28.04
N ILE A 201 -3.31 -14.63 -28.06
CA ILE A 201 -3.89 -15.97 -27.96
C ILE A 201 -3.50 -16.89 -29.13
N ALA A 202 -3.29 -16.34 -30.33
CA ALA A 202 -2.86 -17.11 -31.49
C ALA A 202 -1.36 -17.47 -31.48
N LYS A 203 -0.55 -16.80 -30.64
CA LYS A 203 0.92 -16.97 -30.56
C LYS A 203 1.36 -17.75 -29.33
N CYS A 204 0.45 -18.46 -28.69
CA CYS A 204 0.72 -19.16 -27.43
C CYS A 204 1.69 -20.33 -27.62
N THR A 205 2.68 -20.41 -26.74
CA THR A 205 3.56 -21.59 -26.64
C THR A 205 3.10 -22.49 -25.49
N MET A 206 3.30 -23.81 -25.63
CA MET A 206 3.02 -24.80 -24.58
C MET A 206 3.59 -24.41 -23.21
N GLN A 207 4.84 -23.92 -23.15
CA GLN A 207 5.48 -23.46 -21.91
C GLN A 207 4.73 -22.31 -21.21
N GLN A 208 4.05 -21.46 -21.96
CA GLN A 208 3.29 -20.34 -21.40
C GLN A 208 1.96 -20.85 -20.83
N VAL A 209 1.32 -21.82 -21.51
CA VAL A 209 0.10 -22.49 -21.05
C VAL A 209 0.38 -23.30 -19.78
N GLU A 210 1.50 -24.00 -19.70
CA GLU A 210 1.94 -24.70 -18.49
C GLU A 210 2.10 -23.74 -17.30
N LYS A 211 2.67 -22.55 -17.52
CA LYS A 211 2.78 -21.51 -16.48
C LYS A 211 1.40 -21.01 -16.01
N LEU A 212 0.45 -20.84 -16.93
CA LEU A 212 -0.92 -20.47 -16.57
C LEU A 212 -1.61 -21.59 -15.75
N CYS A 213 -1.47 -22.85 -16.16
CA CYS A 213 -1.99 -23.97 -15.38
C CYS A 213 -1.34 -24.05 -13.99
N ALA A 214 -0.04 -23.78 -13.89
CA ALA A 214 0.68 -23.74 -12.61
C ALA A 214 0.19 -22.61 -11.69
N THR A 215 -0.30 -21.49 -12.23
CA THR A 215 -0.91 -20.43 -11.40
C THR A 215 -2.25 -20.81 -10.79
N PHE A 216 -3.00 -21.73 -11.43
CA PHE A 216 -4.33 -22.16 -10.97
C PHE A 216 -4.44 -23.69 -10.96
N PRO A 217 -3.70 -24.38 -10.08
CA PRO A 217 -3.56 -25.85 -10.13
C PRO A 217 -4.84 -26.60 -9.78
N ASP A 218 -5.72 -26.02 -8.96
CA ASP A 218 -7.00 -26.64 -8.59
C ASP A 218 -8.07 -26.50 -9.68
N ASP A 219 -7.90 -25.49 -10.55
CA ASP A 219 -8.90 -25.13 -11.53
C ASP A 219 -8.55 -25.53 -12.97
N LEU A 220 -7.26 -25.53 -13.32
CA LEU A 220 -6.73 -25.81 -14.65
C LEU A 220 -5.78 -27.02 -14.61
N ASN A 221 -6.35 -28.22 -14.66
CA ASN A 221 -5.60 -29.46 -14.42
C ASN A 221 -4.96 -30.05 -15.68
N ASN A 222 -5.42 -29.65 -16.88
CA ASN A 222 -5.03 -30.25 -18.16
C ASN A 222 -4.47 -29.18 -19.12
N PRO A 223 -3.15 -28.97 -19.17
CA PRO A 223 -2.54 -27.98 -20.07
C PRO A 223 -2.76 -28.32 -21.55
N ASP A 224 -2.71 -29.61 -21.92
CA ASP A 224 -2.91 -30.05 -23.31
C ASP A 224 -4.34 -29.77 -23.81
N ALA A 225 -5.33 -29.95 -22.93
CA ALA A 225 -6.73 -29.63 -23.26
C ALA A 225 -6.91 -28.13 -23.47
N LEU A 226 -6.29 -27.30 -22.63
CA LEU A 226 -6.33 -25.86 -22.78
C LEU A 226 -5.65 -25.39 -24.06
N LEU A 227 -4.49 -25.95 -24.41
CA LEU A 227 -3.77 -25.62 -25.65
C LEU A 227 -4.62 -25.97 -26.88
N ALA A 228 -5.24 -27.16 -26.91
CA ALA A 228 -6.12 -27.55 -28.01
C ALA A 228 -7.34 -26.62 -28.16
N GLU A 229 -7.97 -26.23 -27.05
CA GLU A 229 -9.09 -25.26 -27.07
C GLU A 229 -8.64 -23.87 -27.55
N ILE A 230 -7.42 -23.44 -27.17
CA ILE A 230 -6.79 -22.19 -27.66
C ILE A 230 -6.50 -22.26 -29.15
N GLU A 231 -5.96 -23.36 -29.68
CA GLU A 231 -5.69 -23.50 -31.12
C GLU A 231 -6.97 -23.46 -31.95
N MET A 232 -8.05 -24.07 -31.45
CA MET A 232 -9.33 -24.11 -32.14
C MET A 232 -10.05 -22.78 -32.16
N MET A 233 -10.07 -22.04 -31.03
CA MET A 233 -10.88 -20.82 -30.90
C MET A 233 -10.05 -19.52 -30.95
N GLY A 234 -8.73 -19.60 -30.75
CA GLY A 234 -7.83 -18.44 -30.69
C GLY A 234 -7.83 -17.61 -31.96
N ASN A 235 -7.88 -18.26 -33.14
CA ASN A 235 -7.95 -17.57 -34.43
C ASN A 235 -9.27 -16.80 -34.62
N ASP A 236 -10.38 -17.31 -34.10
CA ASP A 236 -11.68 -16.64 -34.18
C ASP A 236 -11.78 -15.48 -33.19
N ILE A 237 -11.10 -15.59 -32.04
CA ILE A 237 -10.97 -14.50 -31.06
C ILE A 237 -10.06 -13.38 -31.60
N GLU A 238 -8.92 -13.71 -32.22
CA GLU A 238 -8.01 -12.73 -32.82
C GLU A 238 -8.64 -12.00 -34.00
N LYS A 239 -9.44 -12.69 -34.81
CA LYS A 239 -10.19 -12.07 -35.92
C LYS A 239 -11.41 -11.28 -35.47
N SER A 240 -11.88 -11.49 -34.25
CA SER A 240 -12.93 -10.66 -33.68
C SER A 240 -12.34 -9.28 -33.36
N ASP A 241 -13.11 -8.21 -33.56
CA ASP A 241 -12.71 -6.82 -33.24
C ASP A 241 -12.55 -6.57 -31.70
N ALA A 242 -12.36 -7.63 -30.91
CA ALA A 242 -12.21 -7.59 -29.46
C ALA A 242 -10.86 -6.97 -29.09
N LYS A 243 -10.89 -5.82 -28.42
CA LYS A 243 -9.69 -5.12 -27.93
C LYS A 243 -9.30 -5.54 -26.53
N ASN A 244 -10.28 -5.99 -25.74
CA ASN A 244 -10.14 -6.22 -24.31
C ASN A 244 -10.45 -7.67 -23.92
N LEU A 245 -9.85 -8.13 -22.80
CA LEU A 245 -10.11 -9.45 -22.21
C LEU A 245 -11.61 -9.72 -22.00
N ARG A 246 -12.37 -8.69 -21.61
CA ARG A 246 -13.83 -8.76 -21.42
C ARG A 246 -14.59 -9.04 -22.73
N GLU A 247 -14.13 -8.49 -23.84
CA GLU A 247 -14.77 -8.69 -25.15
C GLU A 247 -14.47 -10.08 -25.69
N ALA A 248 -13.22 -10.54 -25.54
CA ALA A 248 -12.85 -11.92 -25.85
C ALA A 248 -13.68 -12.93 -25.03
N ALA A 249 -13.87 -12.68 -23.74
CA ALA A 249 -14.71 -13.53 -22.89
C ALA A 249 -16.19 -13.56 -23.34
N LYS A 250 -16.72 -12.44 -23.86
CA LYS A 250 -18.08 -12.39 -24.43
C LYS A 250 -18.23 -13.24 -25.68
N CYS A 251 -17.22 -13.25 -26.55
CA CYS A 251 -17.22 -14.14 -27.72
C CYS A 251 -17.28 -15.61 -27.31
N LEU A 252 -16.66 -15.96 -26.18
CA LEU A 252 -16.58 -17.33 -25.70
C LEU A 252 -17.84 -17.82 -24.94
N LEU A 253 -18.68 -16.91 -24.46
CA LEU A 253 -19.91 -17.24 -23.72
C LEU A 253 -20.86 -18.16 -24.51
N GLY A 254 -20.96 -17.98 -25.84
CA GLY A 254 -21.78 -18.82 -26.73
C GLY A 254 -21.21 -20.23 -26.95
N TYR A 255 -19.91 -20.42 -26.70
CA TYR A 255 -19.19 -21.65 -26.99
C TYR A 255 -18.68 -22.37 -25.73
N LYS A 256 -19.12 -21.94 -24.55
CA LYS A 256 -18.76 -22.52 -23.25
C LYS A 256 -18.90 -24.03 -23.17
N ARG A 257 -19.87 -24.62 -23.90
CA ARG A 257 -20.08 -26.07 -23.96
C ARG A 257 -18.98 -26.81 -24.73
N PHE A 258 -18.39 -26.17 -25.73
CA PHE A 258 -17.37 -26.74 -26.58
C PHE A 258 -15.95 -26.50 -26.05
N TYR A 259 -15.75 -25.37 -25.36
CA TYR A 259 -14.46 -24.96 -24.81
C TYR A 259 -14.54 -24.68 -23.30
N PRO A 260 -14.78 -25.72 -22.47
CA PRO A 260 -14.99 -25.55 -21.03
C PRO A 260 -13.73 -25.10 -20.29
N THR A 261 -12.55 -25.55 -20.71
CA THR A 261 -11.27 -25.26 -20.04
C THR A 261 -10.85 -23.81 -20.29
N LEU A 262 -10.98 -23.36 -21.53
CA LEU A 262 -10.73 -21.99 -21.96
C LEU A 262 -11.75 -21.02 -21.35
N ALA A 263 -13.03 -21.41 -21.26
CA ALA A 263 -14.05 -20.63 -20.55
C ALA A 263 -13.70 -20.42 -19.08
N LYS A 264 -13.21 -21.46 -18.41
CA LYS A 264 -12.77 -21.38 -17.01
C LYS A 264 -11.54 -20.48 -16.87
N ALA A 265 -10.57 -20.58 -17.78
CA ALA A 265 -9.40 -19.70 -17.81
C ALA A 265 -9.78 -18.22 -17.95
N TYR A 266 -10.71 -17.88 -18.86
CA TYR A 266 -11.24 -16.51 -19.00
C TYR A 266 -12.01 -16.04 -17.76
N GLN A 267 -12.76 -16.92 -17.10
CA GLN A 267 -13.45 -16.58 -15.85
C GLN A 267 -12.45 -16.24 -14.75
N LEU A 268 -11.43 -17.07 -14.55
CA LEU A 268 -10.36 -16.82 -13.58
C LEU A 268 -9.66 -15.49 -13.88
N ALA A 269 -9.26 -15.28 -15.14
CA ALA A 269 -8.60 -14.06 -15.59
C ALA A 269 -9.40 -12.78 -15.28
N LEU A 270 -10.73 -12.81 -15.46
CA LEU A 270 -11.60 -11.67 -15.17
C LEU A 270 -11.85 -11.44 -13.66
N THR A 271 -11.60 -12.46 -12.83
CA THR A 271 -11.78 -12.37 -11.37
C THR A 271 -10.50 -12.00 -10.63
N ILE A 272 -9.34 -11.99 -11.29
CA ILE A 272 -8.08 -11.60 -10.65
C ILE A 272 -8.14 -10.11 -10.30
N PRO A 273 -7.92 -9.75 -9.03
CA PRO A 273 -7.81 -8.36 -8.63
C PRO A 273 -6.46 -7.81 -9.10
N VAL A 274 -6.44 -7.10 -10.24
CA VAL A 274 -5.22 -6.44 -10.75
C VAL A 274 -4.93 -5.13 -9.98
N SER A 275 -5.95 -4.50 -9.36
CA SER A 275 -5.77 -3.25 -8.61
C SER A 275 -6.35 -3.29 -7.19
N VAL A 276 -5.67 -2.59 -6.28
CA VAL A 276 -6.05 -2.45 -4.85
C VAL A 276 -7.26 -1.50 -4.67
N ALA A 277 -7.74 -0.86 -5.73
CA ALA A 277 -8.80 0.17 -5.65
C ALA A 277 -10.11 -0.37 -5.04
N SER A 278 -10.46 -1.63 -5.29
CA SER A 278 -11.65 -2.26 -4.69
C SER A 278 -11.50 -2.44 -3.17
N ASN A 279 -10.27 -2.67 -2.69
CA ASN A 279 -9.99 -2.86 -1.26
C ASN A 279 -10.16 -1.58 -0.44
N GLU A 280 -10.08 -0.37 -1.05
CA GLU A 280 -10.32 0.89 -0.34
C GLU A 280 -11.74 0.95 0.25
N ARG A 281 -12.73 0.36 -0.43
CA ARG A 281 -14.12 0.29 0.05
C ARG A 281 -14.21 -0.59 1.29
N SER A 282 -13.55 -1.75 1.26
CA SER A 282 -13.47 -2.69 2.39
C SER A 282 -12.74 -2.08 3.59
N PHE A 283 -11.68 -1.31 3.39
CA PHE A 283 -11.02 -0.60 4.50
C PHE A 283 -11.87 0.52 5.10
N SER A 284 -12.68 1.19 4.27
CA SER A 284 -13.63 2.21 4.74
C SER A 284 -14.74 1.57 5.58
N THR A 285 -15.32 0.46 5.12
CA THR A 285 -16.32 -0.30 5.90
C THR A 285 -15.71 -0.87 7.17
N LEU A 286 -14.48 -1.40 7.12
CA LEU A 286 -13.76 -1.88 8.29
C LEU A 286 -13.63 -0.81 9.37
N ARG A 287 -13.32 0.43 9.00
CA ARG A 287 -13.23 1.54 9.95
C ARG A 287 -14.58 1.89 10.59
N LEU A 288 -15.69 1.66 9.90
CA LEU A 288 -17.04 1.85 10.45
C LEU A 288 -17.45 0.71 11.39
N VAL A 289 -17.13 -0.53 11.00
CA VAL A 289 -17.44 -1.75 11.78
C VAL A 289 -16.55 -1.84 13.03
N LYS A 290 -15.24 -1.64 12.86
CA LYS A 290 -14.21 -1.68 13.90
C LYS A 290 -13.83 -0.26 14.32
N ASN A 291 -14.62 0.30 15.23
CA ASN A 291 -14.34 1.60 15.84
C ASN A 291 -13.76 1.45 17.25
N TYR A 292 -13.30 2.56 17.84
CA TYR A 292 -12.64 2.58 19.15
C TYR A 292 -13.46 1.89 20.25
N LEU A 293 -14.78 2.07 20.23
CA LEU A 293 -15.73 1.48 21.18
C LEU A 293 -15.97 -0.03 20.97
N ARG A 294 -15.57 -0.58 19.81
CA ARG A 294 -15.72 -1.99 19.42
C ARG A 294 -14.38 -2.71 19.24
N SER A 295 -13.33 -2.22 19.90
CA SER A 295 -11.97 -2.75 19.80
C SER A 295 -11.79 -4.17 20.36
N THR A 296 -12.71 -4.65 21.22
CA THR A 296 -12.66 -5.96 21.88
C THR A 296 -13.42 -7.08 21.15
N MET A 297 -13.82 -6.85 19.89
CA MET A 297 -14.57 -7.84 19.10
C MET A 297 -13.68 -9.02 18.66
N LYS A 298 -14.23 -10.24 18.71
CA LYS A 298 -13.56 -11.45 18.17
C LYS A 298 -13.55 -11.43 16.63
N GLU A 299 -12.51 -12.00 16.02
CA GLU A 299 -12.32 -12.06 14.56
C GLU A 299 -13.56 -12.56 13.81
N ASN A 300 -14.14 -13.70 14.22
CA ASN A 300 -15.33 -14.26 13.54
C ASN A 300 -16.49 -13.26 13.43
N ARG A 301 -16.74 -12.49 14.50
CA ARG A 301 -17.83 -11.50 14.50
C ARG A 301 -17.48 -10.30 13.62
N LEU A 302 -16.21 -9.94 13.54
CA LEU A 302 -15.74 -8.89 12.67
C LEU A 302 -15.96 -9.30 11.20
N ASP A 303 -15.57 -10.52 10.85
CA ASP A 303 -15.73 -11.07 9.50
C ASP A 303 -17.21 -11.11 9.09
N ASP A 304 -18.09 -11.63 9.95
CA ASP A 304 -19.54 -11.66 9.70
C ASP A 304 -20.10 -10.26 9.43
N LEU A 305 -19.73 -9.28 10.27
CA LEU A 305 -20.19 -7.89 10.12
C LEU A 305 -19.60 -7.22 8.87
N MET A 306 -18.37 -7.55 8.51
CA MET A 306 -17.72 -7.07 7.30
C MET A 306 -18.43 -7.58 6.04
N ILE A 307 -18.82 -8.85 6.02
CA ILE A 307 -19.60 -9.44 4.92
C ILE A 307 -20.96 -8.74 4.82
N ILE A 308 -21.68 -8.63 5.94
CA ILE A 308 -22.98 -7.93 6.00
C ILE A 308 -22.87 -6.48 5.51
N SER A 309 -21.83 -5.75 5.94
CA SER A 309 -21.65 -4.36 5.56
C SER A 309 -21.24 -4.20 4.09
N SER A 310 -20.50 -5.16 3.53
CA SER A 310 -20.00 -5.08 2.15
C SER A 310 -21.04 -5.55 1.14
N ALA A 311 -21.88 -6.53 1.53
CA ALA A 311 -22.97 -7.07 0.74
C ALA A 311 -24.34 -6.45 1.10
N LYS A 312 -24.35 -5.21 1.61
CA LYS A 312 -25.57 -4.53 2.05
C LYS A 312 -26.63 -4.47 0.94
N ASP A 313 -26.20 -4.22 -0.28
CA ASP A 313 -27.06 -4.15 -1.47
C ASP A 313 -27.82 -5.47 -1.73
N ILE A 314 -27.22 -6.60 -1.34
CA ILE A 314 -27.84 -7.94 -1.43
C ILE A 314 -28.76 -8.15 -0.22
N LEU A 315 -28.32 -7.73 0.97
CA LEU A 315 -29.08 -7.87 2.21
C LEU A 315 -30.40 -7.09 2.17
N ASP A 316 -30.40 -5.88 1.60
CA ASP A 316 -31.59 -5.05 1.47
C ASP A 316 -32.67 -5.70 0.58
N ASN A 317 -32.28 -6.64 -0.29
CA ASN A 317 -33.19 -7.42 -1.14
C ASN A 317 -33.60 -8.77 -0.53
N LEU A 318 -33.09 -9.09 0.67
CA LEU A 318 -33.25 -10.40 1.29
C LEU A 318 -34.47 -10.41 2.22
N ASP A 319 -35.40 -11.32 1.98
CA ASP A 319 -36.60 -11.47 2.82
C ASP A 319 -36.26 -12.15 4.15
N LEU A 320 -36.32 -11.37 5.22
CA LEU A 320 -35.98 -11.81 6.57
C LEU A 320 -36.92 -12.89 7.10
N ASP A 321 -38.19 -12.93 6.67
CA ASP A 321 -39.15 -13.92 7.14
C ASP A 321 -38.84 -15.29 6.53
N ASN A 322 -38.49 -15.33 5.25
CA ASN A 322 -38.01 -16.53 4.57
C ASN A 322 -36.65 -17.00 5.12
N LEU A 323 -35.76 -16.07 5.46
CA LEU A 323 -34.50 -16.40 6.14
C LEU A 323 -34.77 -17.00 7.54
N ALA A 324 -35.69 -16.42 8.31
CA ALA A 324 -36.05 -16.94 9.63
C ALA A 324 -36.66 -18.34 9.56
N GLY A 325 -37.51 -18.59 8.55
CA GLY A 325 -38.08 -19.91 8.27
C GLY A 325 -37.03 -20.96 7.89
N SER A 326 -36.15 -20.64 6.93
CA SER A 326 -35.05 -21.54 6.54
C SER A 326 -34.05 -21.76 7.68
N TRP A 327 -33.74 -20.72 8.45
CA TRP A 327 -32.95 -20.83 9.67
C TRP A 327 -33.59 -21.81 10.64
N PHE A 328 -34.90 -21.67 10.92
CA PHE A 328 -35.67 -22.56 11.82
C PHE A 328 -35.62 -24.04 11.41
N ILE A 329 -35.55 -24.33 10.12
CA ILE A 329 -35.46 -25.69 9.58
C ILE A 329 -34.06 -26.30 9.78
N CYS A 330 -33.00 -25.50 9.87
CA CYS A 330 -31.63 -25.96 10.18
C CYS A 330 -31.54 -26.49 11.63
N LYS A 331 -31.71 -27.82 11.77
CA LYS A 331 -31.86 -28.63 13.01
C LYS A 331 -30.65 -28.73 13.96
N THR A 332 -29.66 -27.84 13.92
CA THR A 332 -28.47 -27.91 14.82
C THR A 332 -28.43 -26.73 15.79
N ARG A 333 -29.18 -26.81 16.89
CA ARG A 333 -29.19 -25.79 17.96
C ARG A 333 -29.33 -26.38 19.37
N LYS A 334 -28.26 -26.94 19.91
CA LYS A 334 -28.06 -26.94 21.37
C LYS A 334 -26.78 -26.16 21.66
N ILE A 335 -26.89 -24.84 21.73
CA ILE A 335 -25.92 -24.07 22.50
C ILE A 335 -26.23 -24.40 23.97
N LYS A 336 -25.35 -25.16 24.65
CA LYS A 336 -25.44 -25.37 26.10
C LYS A 336 -25.22 -24.01 26.77
N ILE A 337 -26.31 -23.31 27.08
CA ILE A 337 -26.29 -22.26 28.09
C ILE A 337 -25.97 -23.00 29.39
N LEU A 338 -24.81 -22.70 29.98
CA LEU A 338 -24.34 -23.29 31.24
C LEU A 338 -25.50 -23.38 32.25
N ASN A 339 -25.72 -24.58 32.79
CA ASN A 339 -26.75 -24.85 33.79
C ASN A 339 -26.61 -23.88 34.96
N LYS A 340 -27.74 -23.30 35.36
CA LYS A 340 -27.89 -22.33 36.45
C LYS A 340 -27.63 -22.91 37.85
N ASP A 341 -27.26 -24.19 37.94
CA ASP A 341 -27.21 -24.94 39.20
C ASP A 341 -25.79 -25.09 39.78
N SER A 342 -24.74 -24.66 39.08
CA SER A 342 -23.35 -24.75 39.59
C SER A 342 -22.89 -23.55 40.42
N PHE A 343 -23.79 -22.65 40.84
CA PHE A 343 -23.46 -21.46 41.64
C PHE A 343 -23.89 -21.54 43.11
N LEU A 344 -24.42 -22.69 43.59
CA LEU A 344 -24.96 -22.82 44.95
C LEU A 344 -24.09 -23.61 45.94
N GLU A 345 -22.87 -24.03 45.59
CA GLU A 345 -21.99 -24.78 46.51
C GLU A 345 -20.66 -24.11 46.85
N LEU A 346 -20.61 -22.77 46.87
CA LEU A 346 -19.43 -22.04 47.38
C LEU A 346 -19.77 -21.04 48.49
N ASN A 347 -20.80 -21.31 49.28
CA ASN A 347 -21.00 -20.62 50.56
C ASN A 347 -21.66 -21.54 51.58
N LYS A 348 -20.83 -22.13 52.43
CA LYS A 348 -21.12 -22.45 53.84
C LYS A 348 -19.78 -22.70 54.57
N PRO A 349 -19.76 -22.43 55.88
CA PRO A 349 -18.90 -21.45 56.56
C PRO A 349 -17.45 -21.86 56.80
#